data_AF-A0AAU9FIU9-F1
#
_entry.id   AF-A0AAU9FIU9-F1
#
_cell.length_a   1.000
_cell.length_b   1.000
_cell.length_c   1.000
_cell.angle_alpha   90.00
_cell.angle_beta   90.00
_cell.angle_gamma   90.00
#
_symmetry.space_group_name_H-M   'P 1'
#
loop_
_entity.id
_entity.type
_entity.pdbx_description
1 polymer ?
#
loop_
_entity_poly.entity_id
_entity_poly.type
_entity_poly.pdbx_seq_one_letter_code
_entity_poly.pdbx_strand_id
1 'polypeptide(L)'
;MLRRLFFNTQTVLRKQKKLQCTRDLAAKAAAPKILEPVHIEEAIKLEPTLSIYTPEVWRRAHETFQNHGLETVNFLRIVTANPAVLRRTPERIISSLEIWRACQFGETLLHLLLTKYPELLDVSDSHQLLSHVGFLKSRVSTNKNVWKLLMNSPDLLAQSEKRIEEKLDYIMDVMRIEVPELVKSSGLSMSLEELRCRHEFLVRLGLFKPRAPKADPDEPTTNHKLYQITDTSEKTFATKICHVTLPEFEAFKDLHAREIERKTRKRKEEENFSDDEE
;
A
#
# COMPACT_ATOMS: atom_id res chain seq x y z
N MET A 1 -26.04 0.81 3.44
CA MET A 1 -25.69 -0.28 2.50
C MET A 1 -24.35 0.04 1.86
N LEU A 2 -23.26 -0.54 2.38
CA LEU A 2 -21.89 -0.30 1.92
C LEU A 2 -21.66 -1.06 0.61
N ARG A 3 -21.68 -0.36 -0.53
CA ARG A 3 -21.12 -0.92 -1.78
C ARG A 3 -19.62 -1.07 -1.55
N ARG A 4 -19.19 -2.32 -1.37
CA ARG A 4 -17.79 -2.70 -1.28
C ARG A 4 -17.11 -2.23 -2.56
N LEU A 5 -15.99 -1.52 -2.42
CA LEU A 5 -15.01 -1.41 -3.49
C LEU A 5 -14.70 -2.85 -3.91
N PHE A 6 -15.03 -3.22 -5.15
CA PHE A 6 -14.46 -4.42 -5.78
C PHE A 6 -13.00 -4.12 -6.14
N PHE A 7 -12.21 -3.69 -5.15
CA PHE A 7 -10.77 -3.72 -5.22
C PHE A 7 -10.37 -5.15 -4.88
N ASN A 8 -10.11 -5.96 -5.90
CA ASN A 8 -9.79 -7.36 -5.72
C ASN A 8 -8.37 -7.51 -5.14
N THR A 9 -8.28 -7.51 -3.82
CA THR A 9 -7.04 -7.59 -3.02
C THR A 9 -6.20 -8.83 -3.34
N GLN A 10 -6.82 -9.93 -3.78
CA GLN A 10 -6.08 -11.13 -4.22
C GLN A 10 -5.31 -10.90 -5.53
N THR A 11 -5.79 -9.98 -6.39
CA THR A 11 -5.08 -9.61 -7.63
C THR A 11 -3.88 -8.70 -7.32
N VAL A 12 -4.03 -7.80 -6.35
CA VAL A 12 -3.01 -6.84 -5.90
C VAL A 12 -1.80 -7.56 -5.27
N LEU A 13 -2.05 -8.51 -4.36
CA LEU A 13 -0.99 -9.32 -3.73
C LEU A 13 -0.31 -10.29 -4.72
N ARG A 14 -1.06 -10.85 -5.68
CA ARG A 14 -0.48 -11.71 -6.74
C ARG A 14 0.36 -10.92 -7.74
N LYS A 15 -0.03 -9.68 -8.08
CA LYS A 15 0.72 -8.80 -8.99
C LYS A 15 1.95 -8.14 -8.33
N GLN A 16 1.95 -7.92 -7.02
CA GLN A 16 3.13 -7.46 -6.26
C GLN A 16 4.36 -8.38 -6.43
N LYS A 17 4.18 -9.70 -6.52
CA LYS A 17 5.28 -10.65 -6.80
C LYS A 17 5.80 -10.57 -8.24
N LYS A 18 4.95 -10.27 -9.23
CA LYS A 18 5.34 -10.12 -10.65
C LYS A 18 6.10 -8.81 -10.91
N LEU A 19 5.84 -7.76 -10.12
CA LEU A 19 6.49 -6.44 -10.22
C LEU A 19 7.95 -6.39 -9.74
N GLN A 20 8.45 -7.40 -9.01
CA GLN A 20 9.87 -7.49 -8.68
C GLN A 20 10.73 -7.88 -9.89
N CYS A 21 10.15 -8.54 -10.90
CA CYS A 21 10.85 -9.00 -12.11
C CYS A 21 11.05 -7.89 -13.17
N THR A 22 10.32 -6.78 -13.08
CA THR A 22 10.42 -5.67 -14.06
C THR A 22 11.38 -4.55 -13.65
N ARG A 23 12.11 -4.71 -12.53
CA ARG A 23 13.13 -3.75 -12.07
C ARG A 23 14.37 -3.69 -12.97
N ASP A 24 14.67 -4.76 -13.72
CA ASP A 24 15.98 -4.92 -14.38
C ASP A 24 16.06 -4.39 -15.82
N LEU A 25 15.00 -3.79 -16.37
CA LEU A 25 15.00 -3.32 -17.77
C LEU A 25 15.26 -1.81 -17.95
N ALA A 26 15.30 -1.03 -16.86
CA ALA A 26 15.36 0.43 -16.93
C ALA A 26 16.76 1.04 -16.80
N ALA A 27 17.83 0.27 -17.02
CA ALA A 27 19.19 0.81 -16.86
C ALA A 27 19.80 1.42 -18.14
N LYS A 28 19.32 1.11 -19.34
CA LYS A 28 19.94 1.60 -20.59
C LYS A 28 18.98 1.70 -21.78
N ALA A 29 18.21 2.78 -21.87
CA ALA A 29 17.76 3.39 -23.13
C ALA A 29 17.07 4.74 -22.84
N ALA A 30 17.23 5.72 -23.73
CA ALA A 30 16.48 6.97 -23.66
C ALA A 30 14.97 6.66 -23.74
N ALA A 31 14.17 7.30 -22.87
CA ALA A 31 12.74 7.06 -22.81
C ALA A 31 12.08 7.28 -24.20
N PRO A 32 11.47 6.26 -24.82
CA PRO A 32 10.83 6.41 -26.12
C PRO A 32 9.76 7.50 -26.08
N LYS A 33 9.90 8.50 -26.95
CA LYS A 33 8.91 9.58 -27.09
C LYS A 33 7.72 9.18 -27.97
N ILE A 34 7.89 8.13 -28.79
CA ILE A 34 6.92 7.68 -29.78
C ILE A 34 6.67 6.18 -29.56
N LEU A 35 5.42 5.74 -29.71
CA LEU A 35 5.07 4.32 -29.69
C LEU A 35 5.41 3.69 -31.05
N GLU A 36 6.46 2.88 -31.08
CA GLU A 36 6.92 2.13 -32.25
C GLU A 36 6.45 0.66 -32.19
N PRO A 37 6.37 -0.03 -33.34
CA PRO A 37 5.97 -1.44 -33.39
C PRO A 37 6.84 -2.35 -32.49
N VAL A 38 8.14 -2.05 -32.39
CA VAL A 38 9.09 -2.80 -31.54
C VAL A 38 8.65 -2.80 -30.08
N HIS A 39 8.14 -1.67 -29.57
CA HIS A 39 7.65 -1.58 -28.19
C HIS A 39 6.40 -2.44 -27.95
N ILE A 40 5.53 -2.56 -28.96
CA ILE A 40 4.33 -3.40 -28.89
C ILE A 40 4.74 -4.88 -28.87
N GLU A 41 5.67 -5.27 -29.74
CA GLU A 41 6.20 -6.64 -29.77
C GLU A 41 6.88 -7.03 -28.45
N GLU A 42 7.69 -6.14 -27.87
CA GLU A 42 8.30 -6.35 -26.55
C GLU A 42 7.25 -6.49 -25.44
N ALA A 43 6.22 -5.66 -25.45
CA ALA A 43 5.12 -5.76 -24.49
C ALA A 43 4.33 -7.08 -24.63
N ILE A 44 4.09 -7.55 -25.85
CA ILE A 44 3.42 -8.83 -26.12
C ILE A 44 4.29 -10.01 -25.65
N LYS A 45 5.63 -9.94 -25.78
CA LYS A 45 6.53 -10.95 -25.21
C LYS A 45 6.39 -11.06 -23.69
N LEU A 46 6.21 -9.93 -23.00
CA LEU A 46 6.03 -9.89 -21.55
C LEU A 46 4.64 -10.35 -21.09
N GLU A 47 3.60 -10.00 -21.85
CA GLU A 47 2.22 -10.34 -21.54
C GLU A 47 1.47 -10.78 -22.82
N PRO A 48 1.43 -12.09 -23.13
CA PRO A 48 0.91 -12.62 -24.39
C PRO A 48 -0.58 -12.32 -24.64
N THR A 49 -1.35 -12.01 -23.59
CA THR A 49 -2.76 -11.62 -23.71
C THR A 49 -2.97 -10.31 -24.48
N LEU A 50 -1.90 -9.53 -24.68
CA LEU A 50 -1.91 -8.31 -25.47
C LEU A 50 -1.97 -8.53 -26.99
N SER A 51 -1.65 -9.73 -27.47
CA SER A 51 -1.63 -10.08 -28.89
C SER A 51 -3.00 -9.95 -29.57
N ILE A 52 -4.09 -9.95 -28.79
CA ILE A 52 -5.46 -9.83 -29.29
C ILE A 52 -5.82 -8.41 -29.76
N TYR A 53 -5.00 -7.41 -29.43
CA TYR A 53 -5.29 -6.01 -29.72
C TYR A 53 -4.60 -5.53 -30.99
N THR A 54 -5.33 -4.83 -31.85
CA THR A 54 -4.77 -4.27 -33.09
C THR A 54 -3.88 -3.05 -32.81
N PRO A 55 -2.92 -2.72 -33.69
CA PRO A 55 -2.09 -1.53 -33.55
C PRO A 55 -2.88 -0.21 -33.40
N GLU A 56 -4.08 -0.12 -33.97
CA GLU A 56 -4.96 1.04 -33.85
C GLU A 56 -5.48 1.20 -32.41
N VAL A 57 -5.81 0.10 -31.73
CA VAL A 57 -6.26 0.12 -30.32
C VAL A 57 -5.12 0.60 -29.42
N TRP A 58 -3.91 0.13 -29.67
CA TRP A 58 -2.70 0.57 -28.99
C TRP A 58 -2.44 2.07 -29.18
N ARG A 59 -2.47 2.54 -30.43
CA ARG A 59 -2.25 3.94 -30.79
C ARG A 59 -3.29 4.85 -30.14
N ARG A 60 -4.58 4.50 -30.25
CA ARG A 60 -5.68 5.27 -29.63
C ARG A 60 -5.50 5.41 -28.11
N ALA A 61 -5.19 4.30 -27.43
CA ALA A 61 -4.99 4.33 -25.99
C ALA A 61 -3.74 5.15 -25.63
N HIS A 62 -2.65 4.96 -26.36
CA HIS A 62 -1.40 5.70 -26.17
C HIS A 62 -1.58 7.21 -26.36
N GLU A 63 -2.22 7.64 -27.46
CA GLU A 63 -2.55 9.05 -27.71
C GLU A 63 -3.42 9.63 -26.60
N THR A 64 -4.40 8.86 -26.12
CA THR A 64 -5.26 9.30 -24.99
C THR A 64 -4.42 9.56 -23.74
N PHE A 65 -3.52 8.65 -23.36
CA PHE A 65 -2.64 8.84 -22.20
C PHE A 65 -1.60 9.94 -22.42
N GLN A 66 -1.02 10.02 -23.62
CA GLN A 66 -0.02 11.03 -23.98
C GLN A 66 -0.59 12.45 -23.93
N ASN A 67 -1.82 12.64 -24.42
CA ASN A 67 -2.54 13.91 -24.32
C ASN A 67 -2.78 14.36 -22.87
N HIS A 68 -2.70 13.43 -21.93
CA HIS A 68 -2.83 13.68 -20.49
C HIS A 68 -1.46 13.69 -19.76
N GLY A 69 -0.35 13.77 -20.50
CA GLY A 69 0.99 13.94 -19.95
C GLY A 69 1.67 12.65 -19.46
N LEU A 70 1.13 11.47 -19.79
CA LEU A 70 1.78 10.19 -19.51
C LEU A 70 2.78 9.84 -20.60
N GLU A 71 4.05 9.68 -20.21
CA GLU A 71 5.12 9.22 -21.10
C GLU A 71 4.85 7.81 -21.64
N THR A 72 5.34 7.53 -22.86
CA THR A 72 5.17 6.22 -23.52
C THR A 72 5.68 5.07 -22.67
N VAL A 73 6.79 5.25 -21.94
CA VAL A 73 7.34 4.22 -21.04
C VAL A 73 6.33 3.86 -19.93
N ASN A 74 5.71 4.88 -19.33
CA ASN A 74 4.72 4.69 -18.28
C ASN A 74 3.44 4.05 -18.83
N PHE A 75 3.02 4.45 -20.04
CA PHE A 75 1.93 3.78 -20.76
C PHE A 75 2.21 2.28 -20.99
N LEU A 76 3.39 1.91 -21.50
CA LEU A 76 3.76 0.51 -21.73
C LEU A 76 3.73 -0.31 -20.43
N ARG A 77 4.17 0.26 -19.32
CA ARG A 77 4.10 -0.36 -17.99
C ARG A 77 2.65 -0.54 -17.51
N ILE A 78 1.79 0.44 -17.76
CA ILE A 78 0.36 0.38 -17.42
C ILE A 78 -0.32 -0.76 -18.20
N VAL A 79 -0.10 -0.82 -19.51
CA VAL A 79 -0.76 -1.78 -20.40
C VAL A 79 -0.27 -3.21 -20.16
N THR A 80 1.02 -3.40 -19.90
CA THR A 80 1.58 -4.73 -19.57
C THR A 80 1.06 -5.26 -18.24
N ALA A 81 0.85 -4.41 -17.23
CA ALA A 81 0.32 -4.83 -15.93
C ALA A 81 -1.22 -4.84 -15.84
N ASN A 82 -1.92 -4.10 -16.71
CA ASN A 82 -3.37 -4.12 -16.84
C ASN A 82 -3.81 -4.09 -18.32
N PRO A 83 -3.73 -5.23 -19.05
CA PRO A 83 -4.11 -5.32 -20.46
C PRO A 83 -5.56 -4.90 -20.76
N ALA A 84 -6.45 -5.00 -19.77
CA ALA A 84 -7.85 -4.61 -19.93
C ALA A 84 -8.03 -3.10 -20.18
N VAL A 85 -7.02 -2.27 -19.89
CA VAL A 85 -7.06 -0.83 -20.16
C VAL A 85 -7.20 -0.52 -21.66
N LEU A 86 -6.62 -1.36 -22.54
CA LEU A 86 -6.69 -1.18 -23.99
C LEU A 86 -8.12 -1.33 -24.55
N ARG A 87 -8.98 -2.10 -23.86
CA ARG A 87 -10.40 -2.26 -24.23
C ARG A 87 -11.24 -1.03 -23.92
N ARG A 88 -10.74 -0.10 -23.12
CA ARG A 88 -11.51 1.07 -22.70
C ARG A 88 -11.60 2.08 -23.82
N THR A 89 -12.71 2.81 -23.86
CA THR A 89 -12.84 3.97 -24.74
C THR A 89 -12.00 5.12 -24.17
N PRO A 90 -11.58 6.08 -25.02
CA PRO A 90 -10.86 7.27 -24.56
C PRO A 90 -11.59 7.98 -23.42
N GLU A 91 -12.90 8.13 -23.50
CA GLU A 91 -13.71 8.84 -22.49
C GLU A 91 -13.65 8.15 -21.13
N ARG A 92 -13.62 6.81 -21.10
CA ARG A 92 -13.46 6.06 -19.85
C ARG A 92 -12.08 6.23 -19.25
N ILE A 93 -11.03 6.24 -20.08
CA ILE A 93 -9.66 6.48 -19.61
C ILE A 93 -9.56 7.90 -19.02
N ILE A 94 -10.06 8.89 -19.75
CA ILE A 94 -10.07 10.30 -19.32
C ILE A 94 -10.84 10.44 -18.01
N SER A 95 -12.05 9.87 -17.92
CA SER A 95 -12.85 9.90 -16.69
C SER A 95 -12.09 9.32 -15.50
N SER A 96 -11.44 8.15 -15.66
CA SER A 96 -10.61 7.57 -14.60
C SER A 96 -9.46 8.51 -14.18
N LEU A 97 -8.78 9.16 -15.14
CA LEU A 97 -7.71 10.10 -14.83
C LEU A 97 -8.23 11.33 -14.08
N GLU A 98 -9.37 11.89 -14.48
CA GLU A 98 -9.99 13.04 -13.82
C GLU A 98 -10.42 12.74 -12.38
N ILE A 99 -10.95 11.54 -12.13
CA ILE A 99 -11.28 11.09 -10.77
C ILE A 99 -10.05 11.17 -9.86
N TRP A 100 -8.90 10.70 -10.35
CA TRP A 100 -7.66 10.75 -9.59
C TRP A 100 -7.02 12.14 -9.53
N ARG A 101 -7.22 13.00 -10.53
CA ARG A 101 -6.81 14.42 -10.48
C ARG A 101 -7.51 15.17 -9.36
N ALA A 102 -8.78 14.85 -9.08
CA ALA A 102 -9.53 15.44 -7.98
C ALA A 102 -8.89 15.19 -6.60
N CYS A 103 -8.05 14.16 -6.44
CA CYS A 103 -7.27 13.93 -5.21
C CYS A 103 -6.12 14.92 -5.00
N GLN A 104 -5.79 15.74 -6.01
CA GLN A 104 -4.80 16.82 -5.93
C GLN A 104 -3.41 16.38 -5.45
N PHE A 105 -2.90 15.26 -5.98
CA PHE A 105 -1.51 14.83 -5.76
C PHE A 105 -0.50 15.58 -6.64
N GLY A 106 -0.96 16.18 -7.74
CA GLY A 106 -0.14 16.73 -8.82
C GLY A 106 0.16 15.67 -9.90
N GLU A 107 0.29 16.10 -11.16
CA GLU A 107 0.38 15.22 -12.33
C GLU A 107 1.53 14.21 -12.23
N THR A 108 2.72 14.62 -11.82
CA THR A 108 3.87 13.70 -11.71
C THR A 108 3.63 12.57 -10.71
N LEU A 109 3.05 12.89 -9.55
CA LEU A 109 2.76 11.90 -8.51
C LEU A 109 1.59 11.00 -8.92
N LEU A 110 0.58 11.57 -9.57
CA LEU A 110 -0.52 10.82 -10.16
C LEU A 110 -0.02 9.77 -11.16
N HIS A 111 0.81 10.19 -12.13
CA HIS A 111 1.36 9.30 -13.14
C HIS A 111 2.20 8.18 -12.51
N LEU A 112 3.02 8.51 -11.51
CA LEU A 112 3.82 7.51 -10.81
C LEU A 112 2.94 6.48 -10.06
N LEU A 113 1.86 6.93 -9.43
CA LEU A 113 0.91 6.06 -8.73
C LEU A 113 0.21 5.10 -9.70
N LEU A 114 -0.37 5.62 -10.79
CA LEU A 114 -1.08 4.82 -11.78
C LEU A 114 -0.15 3.88 -12.56
N THR A 115 1.11 4.27 -12.76
CA THR A 115 2.12 3.40 -13.39
C THR A 115 2.50 2.24 -12.49
N LYS A 116 2.61 2.48 -11.17
CA LYS A 116 2.93 1.43 -10.20
C LYS A 116 1.74 0.51 -9.93
N TYR A 117 0.53 1.06 -9.90
CA TYR A 117 -0.71 0.34 -9.65
C TYR A 117 -1.77 0.63 -10.74
N PRO A 118 -1.63 0.03 -11.94
CA PRO A 118 -2.57 0.27 -13.05
C PRO A 118 -4.00 -0.18 -12.81
N GLU A 119 -4.21 -1.03 -11.80
CA GLU A 119 -5.54 -1.42 -11.29
C GLU A 119 -6.32 -0.28 -10.65
N LEU A 120 -5.65 0.80 -10.25
CA LEU A 120 -6.30 2.01 -9.74
C LEU A 120 -7.14 2.73 -10.81
N LEU A 121 -6.85 2.49 -12.09
CA LEU A 121 -7.69 2.99 -13.18
C LEU A 121 -9.09 2.35 -13.15
N ASP A 122 -9.29 1.24 -12.43
CA ASP A 122 -10.58 0.55 -12.33
C ASP A 122 -11.53 1.24 -11.31
N VAL A 123 -11.01 2.19 -10.52
CA VAL A 123 -11.81 3.00 -9.61
C VAL A 123 -12.74 3.91 -10.40
N SER A 124 -14.04 3.80 -10.13
CA SER A 124 -15.11 4.53 -10.83
C SER A 124 -15.96 5.42 -9.92
N ASP A 125 -15.93 5.19 -8.60
CA ASP A 125 -16.66 6.00 -7.63
C ASP A 125 -15.78 7.14 -7.11
N SER A 126 -15.97 8.34 -7.68
CA SER A 126 -15.21 9.53 -7.31
C SER A 126 -15.50 10.00 -5.89
N HIS A 127 -16.77 9.93 -5.46
CA HIS A 127 -17.19 10.40 -4.15
C HIS A 127 -16.58 9.52 -3.05
N GLN A 128 -16.64 8.20 -3.21
CA GLN A 128 -16.03 7.26 -2.28
C GLN A 128 -14.51 7.43 -2.22
N LEU A 129 -13.85 7.58 -3.36
CA LEU A 129 -12.41 7.82 -3.40
C LEU A 129 -12.02 9.10 -2.65
N LEU A 130 -12.70 10.22 -2.95
CA LEU A 130 -12.41 11.51 -2.34
C LEU A 130 -12.69 11.51 -0.84
N SER A 131 -13.77 10.86 -0.39
CA SER A 131 -14.06 10.66 1.03
C SER A 131 -12.92 9.93 1.72
N HIS A 132 -12.49 8.80 1.15
CA HIS A 132 -11.44 7.96 1.74
C HIS A 132 -10.07 8.66 1.75
N VAL A 133 -9.73 9.38 0.68
CA VAL A 133 -8.52 10.22 0.60
C VAL A 133 -8.61 11.37 1.61
N GLY A 134 -9.79 11.97 1.80
CA GLY A 134 -10.05 12.99 2.81
C GLY A 134 -9.84 12.48 4.23
N PHE A 135 -10.33 11.28 4.54
CA PHE A 135 -10.06 10.58 5.80
C PHE A 135 -8.56 10.35 6.01
N LEU A 136 -7.85 9.78 5.03
CA LEU A 136 -6.40 9.58 5.16
C LEU A 136 -5.67 10.90 5.38
N LYS A 137 -6.06 11.95 4.65
CA LYS A 137 -5.49 13.29 4.80
C LYS A 137 -5.71 13.87 6.18
N SER A 138 -6.84 13.62 6.84
CA SER A 138 -7.09 14.13 8.19
C SER A 138 -6.07 13.58 9.21
N ARG A 139 -5.59 12.35 8.99
CA ARG A 139 -4.61 11.69 9.87
C ARG A 139 -3.15 11.98 9.51
N VAL A 140 -2.82 12.13 8.22
CA VAL A 140 -1.42 12.39 7.77
C VAL A 140 -1.17 13.80 7.22
N SER A 141 -2.13 14.70 7.41
CA SER A 141 -2.12 16.14 7.16
C SER A 141 -2.02 16.60 5.69
N THR A 142 -1.22 15.94 4.83
CA THR A 142 -0.93 16.42 3.47
C THR A 142 -1.30 15.40 2.39
N ASN A 143 -1.72 15.88 1.22
CA ASN A 143 -1.98 15.05 0.04
C ASN A 143 -0.74 14.25 -0.38
N LYS A 144 0.46 14.83 -0.23
CA LYS A 144 1.74 14.17 -0.50
C LYS A 144 1.98 12.97 0.43
N ASN A 145 1.57 13.08 1.70
CA ASN A 145 1.65 11.98 2.66
C ASN A 145 0.62 10.89 2.34
N VAL A 146 -0.60 11.25 1.94
CA VAL A 146 -1.60 10.28 1.44
C VAL A 146 -1.07 9.53 0.23
N TRP A 147 -0.48 10.25 -0.74
CA TRP A 147 0.15 9.62 -1.90
C TRP A 147 1.25 8.63 -1.51
N LYS A 148 2.12 8.98 -0.55
CA LYS A 148 3.16 8.06 -0.03
C LYS A 148 2.55 6.82 0.63
N LEU A 149 1.47 6.98 1.41
CA LEU A 149 0.74 5.85 1.98
C LEU A 149 0.21 4.93 0.88
N LEU A 150 -0.47 5.46 -0.14
CA LEU A 150 -0.98 4.65 -1.25
C LEU A 150 0.15 3.98 -2.05
N MET A 151 1.32 4.62 -2.13
CA MET A 151 2.50 4.05 -2.78
C MET A 151 3.11 2.87 -2.04
N ASN A 152 2.99 2.81 -0.71
CA ASN A 152 3.53 1.72 0.10
C ASN A 152 2.48 0.69 0.49
N SER A 153 1.21 1.12 0.58
CA SER A 153 0.06 0.34 1.01
C SER A 153 -1.15 0.58 0.09
N PRO A 154 -1.11 0.08 -1.17
CA PRO A 154 -2.18 0.30 -2.16
C PRO A 154 -3.50 -0.35 -1.75
N ASP A 155 -3.45 -1.39 -0.91
CA ASP A 155 -4.61 -2.09 -0.38
C ASP A 155 -5.44 -1.25 0.59
N LEU A 156 -4.93 -0.10 1.05
CA LEU A 156 -5.67 0.83 1.91
C LEU A 156 -7.01 1.27 1.31
N LEU A 157 -7.12 1.36 -0.01
CA LEU A 157 -8.39 1.69 -0.67
C LEU A 157 -9.45 0.62 -0.45
N ALA A 158 -9.05 -0.65 -0.25
CA ALA A 158 -9.99 -1.74 0.01
C ALA A 158 -10.33 -1.91 1.50
N GLN A 159 -9.54 -1.30 2.39
CA GLN A 159 -9.74 -1.39 3.83
C GLN A 159 -10.82 -0.40 4.29
N SER A 160 -11.59 -0.78 5.31
CA SER A 160 -12.54 0.17 5.94
C SER A 160 -11.80 1.20 6.77
N GLU A 161 -12.31 2.43 6.83
CA GLU A 161 -11.74 3.52 7.66
C GLU A 161 -11.49 3.06 9.09
N LYS A 162 -12.43 2.34 9.72
CA LYS A 162 -12.26 1.76 11.06
C LYS A 162 -10.98 0.91 11.21
N ARG A 163 -10.68 0.03 10.24
CA ARG A 163 -9.50 -0.84 10.31
C ARG A 163 -8.20 -0.06 10.12
N ILE A 164 -8.26 0.99 9.32
CA ILE A 164 -7.12 1.88 9.11
C ILE A 164 -6.86 2.68 10.38
N GLU A 165 -7.92 3.21 10.99
CA GLU A 165 -7.85 3.98 12.24
C GLU A 165 -7.24 3.15 13.38
N GLU A 166 -7.69 1.92 13.58
CA GLU A 166 -7.13 1.02 14.60
C GLU A 166 -5.61 0.79 14.43
N LYS A 167 -5.11 0.77 13.19
CA LYS A 167 -3.67 0.66 12.91
C LYS A 167 -2.95 2.00 13.10
N LEU A 168 -3.56 3.10 12.67
CA LEU A 168 -3.00 4.44 12.86
C LEU A 168 -2.84 4.77 14.34
N ASP A 169 -3.88 4.54 15.14
CA ASP A 169 -3.86 4.76 16.58
C ASP A 169 -2.78 3.89 17.25
N TYR A 170 -2.65 2.63 16.82
CA TYR A 170 -1.58 1.79 17.35
C TYR A 170 -0.19 2.32 17.00
N ILE A 171 0.06 2.71 15.74
CA ILE A 171 1.38 3.19 15.32
C ILE A 171 1.71 4.57 15.93
N MET A 172 0.74 5.49 15.96
CA MET A 172 0.96 6.86 16.37
C MET A 172 0.88 7.03 17.90
N ASP A 173 -0.04 6.34 18.57
CA ASP A 173 -0.28 6.54 19.99
C ASP A 173 0.40 5.49 20.87
N VAL A 174 0.46 4.23 20.43
CA VAL A 174 1.11 3.16 21.19
C VAL A 174 2.60 3.07 20.86
N MET A 175 2.96 2.96 19.56
CA MET A 175 4.36 2.88 19.14
C MET A 175 5.05 4.26 19.14
N ARG A 176 4.27 5.36 19.19
CA ARG A 176 4.79 6.74 19.18
C ARG A 176 5.62 7.06 17.95
N ILE A 177 5.16 6.60 16.79
CA ILE A 177 5.80 6.83 15.49
C ILE A 177 5.09 7.96 14.77
N GLU A 178 5.88 8.94 14.34
CA GLU A 178 5.36 10.13 13.67
C GLU A 178 5.03 9.90 12.20
N VAL A 179 4.17 10.76 11.67
CA VAL A 179 3.73 10.73 10.26
C VAL A 179 4.89 10.64 9.26
N PRO A 180 6.00 11.40 9.37
CA PRO A 180 7.10 11.31 8.41
C PRO A 180 7.78 9.94 8.33
N GLU A 181 7.75 9.16 9.41
CA GLU A 181 8.26 7.79 9.44
C GLU A 181 7.18 6.78 9.02
N LEU A 182 5.94 6.96 9.50
CA LEU A 182 4.78 6.15 9.12
C LEU A 182 4.63 6.04 7.60
N VAL A 183 4.66 7.17 6.88
CA VAL A 183 4.41 7.19 5.43
C VAL A 183 5.54 6.58 4.60
N LYS A 184 6.66 6.19 5.22
CA LYS A 184 7.79 5.53 4.55
C LYS A 184 7.72 4.01 4.64
N SER A 185 6.76 3.45 5.38
CA SER A 185 6.60 2.01 5.55
C SER A 185 5.30 1.51 4.91
N SER A 186 5.19 0.18 4.81
CA SER A 186 3.96 -0.56 4.49
C SER A 186 3.18 -1.00 5.74
N GLY A 187 3.39 -0.32 6.88
CA GLY A 187 2.79 -0.70 8.16
C GLY A 187 1.26 -0.79 8.16
N LEU A 188 0.58 -0.01 7.31
CA LEU A 188 -0.88 -0.06 7.18
C LEU A 188 -1.40 -1.22 6.32
N SER A 189 -0.52 -1.91 5.57
CA SER A 189 -0.84 -3.16 4.86
C SER A 189 -0.72 -4.38 5.77
N MET A 190 0.11 -4.33 6.81
CA MET A 190 0.26 -5.40 7.80
C MET A 190 -1.03 -5.56 8.63
N SER A 191 -1.35 -6.77 9.07
CA SER A 191 -2.47 -6.96 10.00
C SER A 191 -2.13 -6.34 11.35
N LEU A 192 -3.17 -5.92 12.08
CA LEU A 192 -2.97 -5.33 13.40
C LEU A 192 -2.38 -6.35 14.39
N GLU A 193 -2.71 -7.64 14.27
CA GLU A 193 -2.14 -8.67 15.14
C GLU A 193 -0.64 -8.88 14.88
N GLU A 194 -0.24 -8.96 13.60
CA GLU A 194 1.17 -9.12 13.21
C GLU A 194 1.99 -7.91 13.66
N LEU A 195 1.47 -6.69 13.45
CA LEU A 195 2.11 -5.45 13.89
C LEU A 195 2.29 -5.42 15.41
N ARG A 196 1.24 -5.79 16.16
CA ARG A 196 1.28 -5.89 17.63
C ARG A 196 2.32 -6.91 18.09
N CYS A 197 2.33 -8.09 17.49
CA CYS A 197 3.25 -9.14 17.83
C CYS A 197 4.71 -8.72 17.60
N ARG A 198 5.03 -8.11 16.44
CA ARG A 198 6.38 -7.62 16.15
C ARG A 198 6.82 -6.51 17.10
N HIS A 199 5.94 -5.54 17.36
CA HIS A 199 6.22 -4.47 18.31
C HIS A 199 6.48 -5.00 19.72
N GLU A 200 5.57 -5.83 20.25
CA GLU A 200 5.68 -6.39 21.60
C GLU A 200 6.93 -7.26 21.74
N PHE A 201 7.30 -8.01 20.70
CA PHE A 201 8.53 -8.80 20.70
C PHE A 201 9.76 -7.92 20.87
N LEU A 202 9.86 -6.83 20.11
CA LEU A 202 10.97 -5.87 20.24
C LEU A 202 10.99 -5.19 21.61
N VAL A 203 9.82 -4.85 22.18
CA VAL A 203 9.72 -4.28 23.53
C VAL A 203 10.26 -5.27 24.57
N ARG A 204 9.87 -6.55 24.50
CA ARG A 204 10.35 -7.59 25.43
C ARG A 204 11.82 -7.91 25.29
N LEU A 205 12.39 -7.74 24.09
CA LEU A 205 13.84 -7.82 23.85
C LEU A 205 14.59 -6.54 24.27
N GLY A 206 13.88 -5.47 24.64
CA GLY A 206 14.48 -4.16 24.94
C GLY A 206 14.98 -3.39 23.71
N LEU A 207 14.62 -3.84 22.51
CA LEU A 207 15.01 -3.27 21.21
C LEU A 207 14.01 -2.22 20.69
N PHE A 208 12.92 -1.98 21.43
CA PHE A 208 12.00 -0.89 21.17
C PHE A 208 11.53 -0.28 22.48
N LYS A 209 11.61 1.04 22.58
CA LYS A 209 11.12 1.82 23.72
C LYS A 209 10.21 2.94 23.19
N PRO A 210 8.88 2.87 23.41
CA PRO A 210 7.99 3.95 23.02
C PRO A 210 8.44 5.28 23.63
N ARG A 211 8.42 6.35 22.83
CA ARG A 211 8.81 7.69 23.31
C ARG A 211 7.83 8.19 24.38
N ALA A 212 8.33 8.99 25.32
CA ALA A 212 7.46 9.67 26.26
C ALA A 212 6.52 10.65 25.51
N PRO A 213 5.29 10.91 26.00
CA PRO A 213 4.32 11.77 25.30
C PRO A 213 4.78 13.21 25.02
N LYS A 214 5.84 13.68 25.71
CA LYS A 214 6.42 15.02 25.55
C LYS A 214 7.90 14.96 25.16
N ALA A 215 8.37 13.82 24.65
CA ALA A 215 9.73 13.71 24.13
C ALA A 215 9.87 14.64 22.91
N ASP A 216 11.04 15.24 22.76
CA ASP A 216 11.36 16.03 21.58
C ASP A 216 11.37 15.09 20.35
N PRO A 217 10.61 15.39 19.29
CA PRO A 217 10.69 14.66 18.01
C PRO A 217 12.12 14.49 17.48
N ASP A 218 12.97 15.49 17.70
CA ASP A 218 14.35 15.53 17.22
C ASP A 218 15.33 14.76 18.13
N GLU A 219 14.87 14.31 19.31
CA GLU A 219 15.68 13.48 20.19
C GLU A 219 16.01 12.14 19.50
N PRO A 220 17.29 11.73 19.42
CA PRO A 220 17.64 10.47 18.76
C PRO A 220 17.03 9.27 19.50
N THR A 221 16.49 8.32 18.73
CA THR A 221 16.00 7.03 19.24
C THR A 221 16.89 5.90 18.77
N THR A 222 17.07 4.89 19.63
CA THR A 222 17.72 3.62 19.28
C THR A 222 16.75 2.63 18.63
N ASN A 223 15.46 2.97 18.53
CA ASN A 223 14.47 2.08 17.93
C ASN A 223 14.73 1.89 16.44
N HIS A 224 14.52 0.67 15.97
CA HIS A 224 14.48 0.37 14.54
C HIS A 224 13.41 1.19 13.84
N LYS A 225 13.69 1.59 12.59
CA LYS A 225 12.72 2.32 11.77
C LYS A 225 11.51 1.44 11.47
N LEU A 226 10.34 2.06 11.36
CA LEU A 226 9.09 1.32 11.15
C LEU A 226 9.17 0.37 9.94
N TYR A 227 9.73 0.81 8.81
CA TYR A 227 9.86 -0.05 7.63
C TYR A 227 10.78 -1.27 7.88
N GLN A 228 11.73 -1.20 8.81
CA GLN A 228 12.55 -2.37 9.18
C GLN A 228 11.72 -3.39 9.98
N ILE A 229 10.72 -2.92 10.73
CA ILE A 229 9.80 -3.73 11.52
C ILE A 229 8.71 -4.33 10.61
N THR A 230 8.13 -3.53 9.71
CA THR A 230 6.94 -3.92 8.92
C THR A 230 7.26 -4.46 7.53
N ASP A 231 8.30 -3.95 6.86
CA ASP A 231 8.56 -4.21 5.44
C ASP A 231 9.60 -5.32 5.28
N THR A 232 9.56 -6.31 6.17
CA THR A 232 10.52 -7.41 6.23
C THR A 232 9.81 -8.76 6.35
N SER A 233 10.39 -9.79 5.72
CA SER A 233 9.96 -11.18 5.95
C SER A 233 10.17 -11.55 7.42
N GLU A 234 9.42 -12.52 7.94
CA GLU A 234 9.59 -13.00 9.32
C GLU A 234 11.03 -13.45 9.61
N LYS A 235 11.66 -14.13 8.65
CA LYS A 235 13.07 -14.54 8.76
C LYS A 235 14.01 -13.34 8.89
N THR A 236 13.82 -12.31 8.07
CA THR A 236 14.63 -11.09 8.12
C THR A 236 14.38 -10.35 9.43
N PHE A 237 13.12 -10.21 9.84
CA PHE A 237 12.74 -9.57 11.09
C PHE A 237 13.40 -10.26 12.29
N ALA A 238 13.26 -11.58 12.42
CA ALA A 238 13.85 -12.34 13.52
C ALA A 238 15.39 -12.25 13.52
N THR A 239 16.03 -12.55 12.40
CA THR A 239 17.49 -12.71 12.37
C THR A 239 18.29 -11.41 12.23
N LYS A 240 17.74 -10.40 11.56
CA LYS A 240 18.46 -9.14 11.27
C LYS A 240 18.03 -7.98 12.15
N ILE A 241 16.79 -7.97 12.61
CA ILE A 241 16.25 -6.87 13.43
C ILE A 241 16.23 -7.25 14.90
N CYS A 242 15.79 -8.48 15.21
CA CYS A 242 15.70 -8.95 16.59
C CYS A 242 16.95 -9.70 17.08
N HIS A 243 17.84 -10.09 16.16
CA HIS A 243 19.05 -10.88 16.44
C HIS A 243 18.77 -12.23 17.14
N VAL A 244 17.65 -12.86 16.78
CA VAL A 244 17.23 -14.18 17.26
C VAL A 244 17.03 -15.14 16.08
N THR A 245 16.84 -16.41 16.37
CA THR A 245 16.47 -17.42 15.37
C THR A 245 15.00 -17.28 14.98
N LEU A 246 14.65 -17.73 13.76
CA LEU A 246 13.26 -17.76 13.30
C LEU A 246 12.35 -18.61 14.22
N PRO A 247 12.76 -19.82 14.66
CA PRO A 247 11.94 -20.62 15.58
C PRO A 247 11.66 -19.94 16.93
N GLU A 248 12.59 -19.14 17.46
CA GLU A 248 12.34 -18.37 18.69
C GLU A 248 11.24 -17.33 18.49
N PHE A 249 11.22 -16.66 17.33
CA PHE A 249 10.15 -15.73 17.00
C PHE A 249 8.81 -16.43 16.74
N GLU A 250 8.81 -17.58 16.05
CA GLU A 250 7.61 -18.40 15.83
C GLU A 250 7.01 -18.87 17.17
N ALA A 251 7.85 -19.38 18.08
CA ALA A 251 7.43 -19.75 19.43
C ALA A 251 6.85 -18.54 20.19
N PHE A 252 7.44 -17.35 20.04
CA PHE A 252 6.90 -16.14 20.62
C PHE A 252 5.52 -15.78 20.06
N LYS A 253 5.28 -15.90 18.75
CA LYS A 253 3.96 -15.65 18.14
C LYS A 253 2.87 -16.52 18.77
N ASP A 254 3.16 -17.81 18.96
CA ASP A 254 2.22 -18.76 19.57
C ASP A 254 1.92 -18.39 21.03
N LEU A 255 2.95 -18.04 21.80
CA LEU A 255 2.79 -17.62 23.19
C LEU A 255 2.01 -16.30 23.29
N HIS A 256 2.32 -15.33 22.43
CA HIS A 256 1.68 -14.03 22.38
C HIS A 256 0.20 -14.16 22.01
N ALA A 257 -0.15 -14.97 21.01
CA ALA A 257 -1.54 -15.23 20.64
C ALA A 257 -2.35 -15.81 21.82
N ARG A 258 -1.80 -16.79 22.54
CA ARG A 258 -2.44 -17.36 23.74
C ARG A 258 -2.52 -16.36 24.90
N GLU A 259 -1.58 -15.43 25.02
CA GLU A 259 -1.61 -14.37 26.02
C GLU A 259 -2.77 -13.39 25.74
N ILE A 260 -2.93 -12.97 24.48
CA ILE A 260 -4.02 -12.08 24.04
C ILE A 260 -5.39 -12.76 24.23
N GLU A 261 -5.51 -14.04 23.87
CA GLU A 261 -6.75 -14.81 24.07
C GLU A 261 -7.15 -14.85 25.55
N ARG A 262 -6.19 -15.16 26.45
CA ARG A 262 -6.43 -15.17 27.89
C ARG A 262 -6.84 -13.81 28.44
N LYS A 263 -6.18 -12.72 28.03
CA LYS A 263 -6.54 -11.35 28.44
C LYS A 263 -7.94 -10.97 27.95
N THR A 264 -8.26 -11.34 26.71
CA THR A 264 -9.58 -11.07 26.12
C THR A 264 -10.68 -11.82 26.86
N ARG A 265 -10.45 -13.09 27.22
CA ARG A 265 -11.42 -13.87 27.99
C ARG A 265 -11.65 -13.27 29.38
N LYS A 266 -10.58 -12.92 30.11
CA LYS A 266 -10.69 -12.28 31.43
C LYS A 266 -11.48 -10.98 31.38
N ARG A 267 -11.20 -10.12 30.39
CA ARG A 267 -11.92 -8.85 30.22
C ARG A 267 -13.43 -9.06 29.99
N LYS A 268 -13.80 -10.07 29.21
CA LYS A 268 -15.22 -10.41 28.99
C LYS A 268 -15.88 -10.97 30.24
N GLU A 269 -15.16 -11.76 31.03
CA GLU A 269 -15.64 -12.24 32.33
C GLU A 269 -15.88 -11.05 33.27
N GLU A 270 -14.93 -10.11 33.38
CA GLU A 270 -15.06 -8.90 34.20
C GLU A 270 -16.23 -7.99 33.76
N GLU A 271 -16.43 -7.79 32.44
CA GLU A 271 -17.54 -7.00 31.91
C GLU A 271 -18.90 -7.65 32.19
N ASN A 272 -19.01 -8.98 32.12
CA ASN A 272 -20.26 -9.70 32.42
C ASN A 272 -20.63 -9.71 33.90
N PHE A 273 -19.66 -9.70 34.81
CA PHE A 273 -19.93 -9.64 36.26
C PHE A 273 -20.33 -8.23 36.73
N SER A 274 -20.12 -7.20 35.91
CA SER A 274 -20.46 -5.81 36.22
C SER A 274 -21.93 -5.45 35.94
N ASP A 275 -22.65 -6.23 35.12
CA ASP A 275 -24.05 -5.97 34.75
C ASP A 275 -25.07 -6.66 35.68
N ASP A 276 -24.61 -7.53 36.60
CA ASP A 276 -25.47 -8.24 37.58
C ASP A 276 -25.60 -7.50 38.94
N GLU A 277 -25.05 -6.28 39.06
CA GLU A 277 -25.13 -5.42 40.28
C GLU A 277 -26.00 -4.14 40.12
N GLU A 278 -26.96 -4.11 39.17
CA GLU A 278 -28.01 -3.06 39.10
C GLU A 278 -29.43 -3.57 39.43
#